data_AF-A0A4R4IKQ8-F1
#
_entry.id   AF-A0A4R4IKQ8-F1
#
_cell.length_a   1.000
_cell.length_b   1.000
_cell.length_c   1.000
_cell.angle_alpha   90.00
_cell.angle_beta   90.00
_cell.angle_gamma   90.00
#
_symmetry.space_group_name_H-M   'P 1'
#
loop_
_entity.id
_entity.type
_entity.pdbx_description
1 polymer ?
#
loop_
_entity_poly.entity_id
_entity_poly.type
_entity_poly.pdbx_seq_one_letter_code
_entity_poly.pdbx_strand_id
1 'polypeptide(L)'
;SKGKADLTTQAVNNQRGLIQSLASLKLDTQQHELTNTDSGKNSGIVAEDALELTTGKLINDRGEIRGNETRINTHQQALNNLAGTIFSKKNLKLDSGELNSTGGRIESAGDMTLDTHGEKLTTAKSGKTGGIISQGTLTLTTGEIDNQEGFIKGTGTTTVTGGELKNQGGTFASETGALTLKVNKTDNSDGLLQSAGDLILNTQGGLLTNINSGKTGGIISEGNVSLTAQGINNEAGRIRADKNLTLDGQKGTITNRNSQPEQGISSLGELTITAGTLDNQLGRVIANKQLNVTSTGAIDNTSGKMVSQNQQLTMNTGELNNTSGLLKSKTTLSLNTHGQKLTNTQSGNDLGIRSGSDLTLEAGEIDNTAGKIDSQGETTLTSQNLNNTDG
;
A
#
# COMPACT_ATOMS: atom_id res chain seq x y z
N SER A 1 -9.71 -40.91 13.97
CA SER A 1 -10.44 -41.92 13.16
C SER A 1 -9.59 -42.37 12.00
N LYS A 2 -9.70 -43.63 11.56
CA LYS A 2 -9.08 -44.13 10.32
C LYS A 2 -9.88 -43.76 9.06
N GLY A 3 -11.17 -43.44 9.22
CA GLY A 3 -12.03 -42.94 8.16
C GLY A 3 -12.59 -41.57 8.53
N LYS A 4 -13.72 -41.18 7.94
CA LYS A 4 -14.39 -39.93 8.28
C LYS A 4 -14.70 -39.84 9.77
N ALA A 5 -14.61 -38.65 10.34
CA ALA A 5 -15.01 -38.36 11.71
C ALA A 5 -15.93 -37.15 11.72
N ASP A 6 -17.13 -37.32 12.26
CA ASP A 6 -18.08 -36.23 12.49
C ASP A 6 -18.32 -36.17 14.00
N LEU A 7 -17.91 -35.07 14.66
CA LEU A 7 -18.04 -34.86 16.09
C LEU A 7 -18.91 -33.63 16.33
N THR A 8 -20.07 -33.83 16.96
CA THR A 8 -20.96 -32.76 17.41
C THR A 8 -20.99 -32.77 18.93
N THR A 9 -20.66 -31.64 19.54
CA THR A 9 -20.51 -31.48 20.99
C THR A 9 -20.79 -30.03 21.39
N GLN A 10 -20.66 -29.70 22.67
CA GLN A 10 -20.66 -28.32 23.16
C GLN A 10 -19.20 -27.84 23.27
N ALA A 11 -18.78 -27.36 24.43
CA ALA A 11 -17.40 -26.91 24.64
C ALA A 11 -16.39 -28.06 24.47
N VAL A 12 -15.24 -27.73 23.88
CA VAL A 12 -14.12 -28.66 23.68
C VAL A 12 -12.87 -28.07 24.30
N ASN A 13 -12.18 -28.89 25.11
CA ASN A 13 -10.84 -28.59 25.58
C ASN A 13 -9.87 -29.64 25.03
N ASN A 14 -9.06 -29.22 24.06
CA ASN A 14 -8.00 -29.99 23.42
C ASN A 14 -6.60 -29.47 23.79
N GLN A 15 -6.42 -28.96 25.02
CA GLN A 15 -5.11 -28.54 25.50
C GLN A 15 -4.14 -29.72 25.55
N ARG A 16 -2.99 -29.61 24.87
CA ARG A 16 -2.00 -30.71 24.71
C ARG A 16 -2.61 -32.01 24.16
N GLY A 17 -3.79 -31.93 23.52
CA GLY A 17 -4.53 -33.06 23.01
C GLY A 17 -4.38 -33.24 21.50
N LEU A 18 -4.93 -34.33 20.97
CA LEU A 18 -4.99 -34.63 19.54
C LEU A 18 -6.40 -35.09 19.15
N ILE A 19 -7.05 -34.34 18.27
CA ILE A 19 -8.27 -34.73 17.57
C ILE A 19 -7.89 -34.93 16.11
N GLN A 20 -7.90 -36.19 15.64
CA GLN A 20 -7.41 -36.52 14.30
C GLN A 20 -8.38 -37.37 13.48
N SER A 21 -8.41 -37.11 12.17
CA SER A 21 -8.96 -38.00 11.14
C SER A 21 -7.94 -38.24 10.03
N LEU A 22 -7.77 -39.51 9.61
CA LEU A 22 -6.98 -39.86 8.41
C LEU A 22 -7.78 -39.68 7.10
N ALA A 23 -9.02 -39.20 7.20
CA ALA A 23 -9.83 -38.73 6.09
C ALA A 23 -10.35 -37.32 6.44
N SER A 24 -11.62 -37.03 6.18
CA SER A 24 -12.23 -35.76 6.60
C SER A 24 -12.58 -35.75 8.10
N LEU A 25 -12.49 -34.57 8.71
CA LEU A 25 -12.93 -34.28 10.08
C LEU A 25 -13.93 -33.13 10.07
N LYS A 26 -15.12 -33.36 10.61
CA LYS A 26 -16.06 -32.29 10.98
C LYS A 26 -16.14 -32.20 12.50
N LEU A 27 -15.93 -31.02 13.04
CA LEU A 27 -16.11 -30.70 14.46
C LEU A 27 -17.08 -29.53 14.59
N ASP A 28 -18.19 -29.78 15.27
CA ASP A 28 -19.23 -28.79 15.54
C ASP A 28 -19.42 -28.63 17.05
N THR A 29 -19.14 -27.45 17.60
CA THR A 29 -19.34 -27.13 19.03
C THR A 29 -20.67 -26.43 19.31
N GLN A 30 -21.55 -26.31 18.31
CA GLN A 30 -22.83 -25.62 18.41
C GLN A 30 -22.66 -24.19 18.97
N GLN A 31 -21.70 -23.44 18.43
CA GLN A 31 -21.35 -22.07 18.86
C GLN A 31 -20.76 -21.93 20.27
N HIS A 32 -20.36 -23.04 20.92
CA HIS A 32 -19.62 -23.00 22.19
C HIS A 32 -18.11 -22.90 21.96
N GLU A 33 -17.35 -22.60 23.03
CA GLU A 33 -15.90 -22.39 22.95
C GLU A 33 -15.14 -23.68 22.56
N LEU A 34 -14.17 -23.53 21.65
CA LEU A 34 -13.19 -24.55 21.29
C LEU A 34 -11.80 -24.06 21.72
N THR A 35 -11.22 -24.74 22.70
CA THR A 35 -9.83 -24.51 23.14
C THR A 35 -8.92 -25.58 22.54
N ASN A 36 -7.95 -25.16 21.74
CA ASN A 36 -6.90 -25.99 21.14
C ASN A 36 -5.54 -25.35 21.41
N THR A 37 -4.97 -25.60 22.59
CA THR A 37 -3.77 -24.89 23.05
C THR A 37 -2.62 -25.82 23.37
N ASP A 38 -1.40 -25.27 23.31
CA ASP A 38 -0.16 -25.96 23.71
C ASP A 38 0.01 -27.35 23.06
N SER A 39 -0.42 -27.51 21.81
CA SER A 39 -0.47 -28.82 21.13
C SER A 39 0.93 -29.44 21.02
N GLY A 40 1.95 -28.63 20.74
CA GLY A 40 3.26 -29.12 20.33
C GLY A 40 3.22 -29.71 18.92
N LYS A 41 4.36 -30.18 18.41
CA LYS A 41 4.48 -30.69 17.03
C LYS A 41 3.71 -32.00 16.88
N ASN A 42 2.79 -32.08 15.91
CA ASN A 42 1.97 -33.27 15.59
C ASN A 42 0.80 -33.57 16.53
N SER A 43 0.37 -32.58 17.31
CA SER A 43 -0.86 -32.67 18.11
C SER A 43 -1.87 -31.63 17.60
N GLY A 44 -2.95 -31.40 18.34
CA GLY A 44 -3.94 -30.37 18.00
C GLY A 44 -5.12 -30.94 17.23
N ILE A 45 -5.60 -30.25 16.20
CA ILE A 45 -6.74 -30.68 15.39
C ILE A 45 -6.27 -30.93 13.97
N VAL A 46 -6.35 -32.18 13.51
CA VAL A 46 -5.71 -32.62 12.27
C VAL A 46 -6.68 -33.44 11.41
N ALA A 47 -6.79 -33.09 10.13
CA ALA A 47 -7.42 -33.91 9.10
C ALA A 47 -6.46 -34.11 7.91
N GLU A 48 -6.39 -35.34 7.39
CA GLU A 48 -5.58 -35.64 6.19
C GLU A 48 -6.34 -35.34 4.88
N ASP A 49 -7.61 -34.93 4.95
CA ASP A 49 -8.39 -34.43 3.82
C ASP A 49 -9.15 -33.14 4.19
N ALA A 50 -10.49 -33.11 4.11
CA ALA A 50 -11.26 -31.92 4.49
C ALA A 50 -11.36 -31.74 6.01
N LEU A 51 -11.09 -30.54 6.51
CA LEU A 51 -11.30 -30.12 7.88
C LEU A 51 -12.40 -29.06 7.94
N GLU A 52 -13.52 -29.37 8.57
CA GLU A 52 -14.60 -28.41 8.83
C GLU A 52 -14.72 -28.18 10.34
N LEU A 53 -14.37 -26.96 10.79
CA LEU A 53 -14.58 -26.52 12.16
C LEU A 53 -15.71 -25.50 12.20
N THR A 54 -16.81 -25.86 12.86
CA THR A 54 -17.92 -24.95 13.15
C THR A 54 -17.97 -24.77 14.66
N THR A 55 -17.69 -23.56 15.14
CA THR A 55 -17.51 -23.32 16.58
C THR A 55 -17.99 -21.95 17.00
N GLY A 56 -18.04 -21.67 18.30
CA GLY A 56 -18.03 -20.31 18.81
C GLY A 56 -16.61 -19.78 18.86
N LYS A 57 -16.29 -19.06 19.94
CA LYS A 57 -14.95 -18.56 20.21
C LYS A 57 -13.91 -19.69 20.08
N LEU A 58 -12.87 -19.41 19.32
CA LEU A 58 -11.80 -20.36 19.04
C LEU A 58 -10.49 -19.85 19.64
N ILE A 59 -9.91 -20.61 20.57
CA ILE A 59 -8.61 -20.33 21.15
C ILE A 59 -7.61 -21.36 20.61
N ASN A 60 -6.72 -20.91 19.72
CA ASN A 60 -5.63 -21.68 19.12
C ASN A 60 -4.24 -21.18 19.60
N ASP A 61 -4.12 -20.71 20.85
CA ASP A 61 -2.85 -20.21 21.40
C ASP A 61 -1.80 -21.32 21.50
N ARG A 62 -0.66 -21.17 20.80
CA ARG A 62 0.36 -22.23 20.62
C ARG A 62 -0.23 -23.57 20.15
N GLY A 63 -1.39 -23.55 19.52
CA GLY A 63 -2.10 -24.71 18.99
C GLY A 63 -1.72 -25.01 17.54
N GLU A 64 -2.06 -26.22 17.09
CA GLU A 64 -1.94 -26.63 15.68
C GLU A 64 -3.32 -27.03 15.15
N ILE A 65 -3.75 -26.40 14.05
CA ILE A 65 -4.94 -26.77 13.28
C ILE A 65 -4.47 -27.04 11.84
N ARG A 66 -4.73 -28.25 11.33
CA ARG A 66 -4.21 -28.70 10.04
C ARG A 66 -5.23 -29.47 9.23
N GLY A 67 -5.41 -29.10 7.96
CA GLY A 67 -6.24 -29.82 6.99
C GLY A 67 -5.67 -29.74 5.58
N ASN A 68 -6.21 -30.52 4.63
CA ASN A 68 -5.95 -30.27 3.21
C ASN A 68 -6.91 -29.24 2.64
N GLU A 69 -8.21 -29.40 2.85
CA GLU A 69 -9.22 -28.40 2.48
C GLU A 69 -9.88 -27.93 3.77
N THR A 70 -9.61 -26.70 4.18
CA THR A 70 -9.94 -26.27 5.55
C THR A 70 -10.99 -25.18 5.53
N ARG A 71 -12.10 -25.40 6.24
CA ARG A 71 -13.12 -24.40 6.53
C ARG A 71 -13.25 -24.23 8.04
N ILE A 72 -13.10 -23.01 8.51
CA ILE A 72 -13.32 -22.64 9.91
C ILE A 72 -14.40 -21.55 9.93
N ASN A 73 -15.40 -21.74 10.77
CA ASN A 73 -16.49 -20.79 11.00
C ASN A 73 -16.68 -20.63 12.51
N THR A 74 -16.41 -19.45 13.06
CA THR A 74 -16.64 -19.14 14.48
C THR A 74 -17.98 -18.44 14.73
N HIS A 75 -18.84 -18.32 13.72
CA HIS A 75 -20.10 -17.58 13.77
C HIS A 75 -19.91 -16.14 14.27
N GLN A 76 -18.95 -15.43 13.67
CA GLN A 76 -18.56 -14.05 14.05
C GLN A 76 -18.05 -13.90 15.50
N GLN A 77 -17.74 -14.99 16.20
CA GLN A 77 -17.07 -14.92 17.49
C GLN A 77 -15.55 -14.82 17.34
N ALA A 78 -14.86 -14.39 18.40
CA ALA A 78 -13.42 -14.16 18.36
C ALA A 78 -12.60 -15.42 18.07
N LEU A 79 -11.53 -15.26 17.30
CA LEU A 79 -10.51 -16.27 17.05
C LEU A 79 -9.15 -15.76 17.53
N ASN A 80 -8.58 -16.46 18.51
CA ASN A 80 -7.25 -16.17 19.04
C ASN A 80 -6.25 -17.22 18.56
N ASN A 81 -5.42 -16.87 17.58
CA ASN A 81 -4.31 -17.68 17.06
C ASN A 81 -2.94 -17.16 17.54
N LEU A 82 -2.84 -16.73 18.80
CA LEU A 82 -1.60 -16.20 19.37
C LEU A 82 -0.50 -17.27 19.33
N ALA A 83 0.62 -17.02 18.64
CA ALA A 83 1.70 -17.99 18.46
C ALA A 83 1.25 -19.40 17.98
N GLY A 84 0.03 -19.52 17.46
CA GLY A 84 -0.58 -20.74 16.96
C GLY A 84 -0.34 -20.91 15.47
N THR A 85 -0.63 -22.10 14.96
CA THR A 85 -0.59 -22.38 13.52
C THR A 85 -1.94 -22.89 13.05
N ILE A 86 -2.47 -22.25 12.00
CA ILE A 86 -3.57 -22.76 11.18
C ILE A 86 -2.99 -22.98 9.79
N PHE A 87 -3.00 -24.22 9.30
CA PHE A 87 -2.43 -24.58 8.00
C PHE A 87 -3.42 -25.38 7.15
N SER A 88 -3.57 -24.99 5.89
CA SER A 88 -4.28 -25.76 4.87
C SER A 88 -3.37 -26.12 3.70
N LYS A 89 -3.35 -27.40 3.29
CA LYS A 89 -2.51 -27.87 2.16
C LYS A 89 -3.07 -27.48 0.77
N LYS A 90 -4.38 -27.27 0.68
CA LYS A 90 -5.10 -26.72 -0.47
C LYS A 90 -5.69 -25.38 0.00
N ASN A 91 -7.00 -25.18 -0.08
CA ASN A 91 -7.58 -23.89 0.23
C ASN A 91 -7.94 -23.74 1.71
N LEU A 92 -7.95 -22.50 2.18
CA LEU A 92 -8.42 -22.12 3.52
C LEU A 92 -9.55 -21.10 3.38
N LYS A 93 -10.72 -21.42 3.94
CA LYS A 93 -11.79 -20.46 4.19
C LYS A 93 -11.95 -20.24 5.69
N LEU A 94 -11.68 -19.01 6.14
CA LEU A 94 -11.77 -18.61 7.54
C LEU A 94 -12.84 -17.53 7.69
N ASP A 95 -13.89 -17.85 8.43
CA ASP A 95 -15.03 -16.98 8.72
C ASP A 95 -15.06 -16.77 10.24
N SER A 96 -14.73 -15.55 10.70
CA SER A 96 -14.61 -15.25 12.12
C SER A 96 -15.17 -13.89 12.53
N GLY A 97 -15.16 -13.60 13.83
CA GLY A 97 -15.23 -12.22 14.33
C GLY A 97 -13.83 -11.62 14.40
N GLU A 98 -13.55 -10.90 15.49
CA GLU A 98 -12.20 -10.41 15.78
C GLU A 98 -11.17 -11.55 15.68
N LEU A 99 -10.13 -11.32 14.90
CA LEU A 99 -9.10 -12.29 14.61
C LEU A 99 -7.75 -11.77 15.08
N ASN A 100 -7.20 -12.43 16.11
CA ASN A 100 -5.88 -12.11 16.63
C ASN A 100 -4.90 -13.23 16.29
N SER A 101 -3.99 -12.96 15.34
CA SER A 101 -2.87 -13.82 14.98
C SER A 101 -1.52 -13.13 15.26
N THR A 102 -1.45 -12.30 16.32
CA THR A 102 -0.20 -11.72 16.81
C THR A 102 0.82 -12.83 17.06
N GLY A 103 2.00 -12.76 16.44
CA GLY A 103 3.02 -13.82 16.55
C GLY A 103 2.63 -15.20 16.01
N GLY A 104 1.38 -15.40 15.56
CA GLY A 104 0.86 -16.66 15.02
C GLY A 104 1.06 -16.77 13.52
N ARG A 105 0.67 -17.91 12.95
CA ARG A 105 0.69 -18.20 11.50
C ARG A 105 -0.66 -18.75 11.05
N ILE A 106 -1.20 -18.15 9.99
CA ILE A 106 -2.34 -18.65 9.23
C ILE A 106 -1.88 -18.81 7.80
N GLU A 107 -1.87 -20.04 7.30
CA GLU A 107 -1.32 -20.36 5.99
C GLU A 107 -2.23 -21.25 5.16
N SER A 108 -2.28 -20.96 3.87
CA SER A 108 -2.89 -21.79 2.83
C SER A 108 -1.85 -22.06 1.75
N ALA A 109 -1.64 -23.32 1.37
CA ALA A 109 -0.81 -23.68 0.23
C ALA A 109 -1.57 -23.58 -1.12
N GLY A 110 -2.88 -23.35 -1.08
CA GLY A 110 -3.72 -22.92 -2.20
C GLY A 110 -4.27 -21.52 -1.95
N ASP A 111 -5.54 -21.30 -2.30
CA ASP A 111 -6.21 -20.02 -2.11
C ASP A 111 -6.61 -19.80 -0.64
N MET A 112 -6.69 -18.54 -0.22
CA MET A 112 -7.18 -18.15 1.10
C MET A 112 -8.28 -17.11 0.99
N THR A 113 -9.40 -17.38 1.64
CA THR A 113 -10.46 -16.38 1.90
C THR A 113 -10.61 -16.21 3.40
N LEU A 114 -10.47 -14.98 3.87
CA LEU A 114 -10.61 -14.61 5.28
C LEU A 114 -11.65 -13.49 5.40
N ASP A 115 -12.66 -13.71 6.23
CA ASP A 115 -13.70 -12.72 6.52
C ASP A 115 -13.86 -12.57 8.04
N THR A 116 -13.67 -11.35 8.56
CA THR A 116 -13.94 -11.01 9.97
C THR A 116 -15.26 -10.24 10.16
N HIS A 117 -16.06 -10.10 9.10
CA HIS A 117 -17.34 -9.37 9.10
C HIS A 117 -17.24 -7.92 9.60
N GLY A 118 -16.12 -7.27 9.34
CA GLY A 118 -15.86 -5.88 9.78
C GLY A 118 -15.21 -5.75 11.14
N GLU A 119 -14.92 -6.86 11.83
CA GLU A 119 -14.15 -6.86 13.08
C GLU A 119 -12.64 -6.76 12.83
N LYS A 120 -11.87 -6.43 13.87
CA LYS A 120 -10.41 -6.23 13.76
C LYS A 120 -9.66 -7.52 13.38
N LEU A 121 -8.70 -7.40 12.47
CA LEU A 121 -7.66 -8.39 12.21
C LEU A 121 -6.32 -7.88 12.74
N THR A 122 -5.62 -8.70 13.54
CA THR A 122 -4.28 -8.40 14.03
C THR A 122 -3.29 -9.48 13.59
N THR A 123 -2.24 -9.07 12.87
CA THR A 123 -1.08 -9.89 12.48
C THR A 123 0.24 -9.30 12.99
N ALA A 124 0.17 -8.34 13.91
CA ALA A 124 1.31 -7.62 14.41
C ALA A 124 2.42 -8.55 14.98
N LYS A 125 3.68 -8.10 14.84
CA LYS A 125 4.88 -8.77 15.39
C LYS A 125 5.01 -10.25 15.00
N SER A 126 4.44 -10.65 13.86
CA SER A 126 4.47 -12.03 13.40
C SER A 126 5.82 -12.46 12.80
N GLY A 127 6.67 -11.48 12.45
CA GLY A 127 7.85 -11.73 11.63
C GLY A 127 7.50 -12.30 10.25
N LYS A 128 8.51 -12.59 9.44
CA LYS A 128 8.34 -13.04 8.03
C LYS A 128 7.87 -14.48 7.87
N THR A 129 7.90 -15.26 8.96
CA THR A 129 7.46 -16.66 8.97
C THR A 129 6.12 -16.85 9.70
N GLY A 130 5.53 -15.77 10.20
CA GLY A 130 4.18 -15.77 10.75
C GLY A 130 3.22 -14.92 9.91
N GLY A 131 2.09 -14.57 10.50
CA GLY A 131 1.08 -13.69 9.94
C GLY A 131 0.12 -14.44 9.05
N ILE A 132 -0.27 -13.85 7.93
CA ILE A 132 -1.19 -14.43 6.95
C ILE A 132 -0.43 -14.70 5.65
N ILE A 133 -0.43 -15.96 5.21
CA ILE A 133 0.33 -16.40 4.03
C ILE A 133 -0.57 -17.25 3.14
N SER A 134 -0.90 -16.77 1.95
CA SER A 134 -1.54 -17.57 0.90
C SER A 134 -0.53 -17.86 -0.20
N GLN A 135 -0.32 -19.12 -0.57
CA GLN A 135 0.50 -19.49 -1.73
C GLN A 135 -0.28 -19.40 -3.05
N GLY A 136 -1.60 -19.22 -2.99
CA GLY A 136 -2.46 -18.89 -4.12
C GLY A 136 -2.95 -17.44 -4.05
N THR A 137 -4.22 -17.24 -4.39
CA THR A 137 -4.90 -15.94 -4.20
C THR A 137 -5.19 -15.68 -2.72
N LEU A 138 -5.20 -14.42 -2.32
CA LEU A 138 -5.60 -14.00 -0.98
C LEU A 138 -6.76 -13.00 -1.10
N THR A 139 -7.91 -13.36 -0.54
CA THR A 139 -9.05 -12.46 -0.36
C THR A 139 -9.26 -12.20 1.12
N LEU A 140 -9.17 -10.94 1.53
CA LEU A 140 -9.35 -10.51 2.91
C LEU A 140 -10.48 -9.48 3.00
N THR A 141 -11.50 -9.77 3.80
CA THR A 141 -12.60 -8.84 4.12
C THR A 141 -12.61 -8.64 5.63
N THR A 142 -12.43 -7.41 6.10
CA THR A 142 -12.21 -7.18 7.54
C THR A 142 -12.48 -5.74 7.96
N GLY A 143 -12.40 -5.44 9.25
CA GLY A 143 -12.38 -4.09 9.81
C GLY A 143 -10.99 -3.50 9.79
N GLU A 144 -10.55 -2.95 10.93
CA GLU A 144 -9.16 -2.51 11.11
C GLU A 144 -8.19 -3.68 10.85
N ILE A 145 -7.13 -3.43 10.10
CA ILE A 145 -6.02 -4.35 9.86
C ILE A 145 -4.80 -3.81 10.59
N ASP A 146 -4.38 -4.52 11.63
CA ASP A 146 -3.18 -4.22 12.40
C ASP A 146 -2.05 -5.19 12.03
N ASN A 147 -1.24 -4.78 11.05
CA ASN A 147 -0.09 -5.49 10.53
C ASN A 147 1.23 -4.82 10.94
N GLN A 148 1.25 -4.13 12.08
CA GLN A 148 2.46 -3.47 12.61
C GLN A 148 3.58 -4.48 12.88
N GLU A 149 4.75 -4.30 12.26
CA GLU A 149 5.86 -5.26 12.30
C GLU A 149 5.43 -6.70 11.91
N GLY A 150 4.33 -6.81 11.17
CA GLY A 150 3.67 -8.05 10.78
C GLY A 150 3.96 -8.43 9.34
N PHE A 151 3.37 -9.55 8.92
CA PHE A 151 3.54 -10.08 7.57
C PHE A 151 2.21 -10.59 7.01
N ILE A 152 1.77 -9.99 5.91
CA ILE A 152 0.65 -10.46 5.10
C ILE A 152 1.14 -10.64 3.67
N LYS A 153 1.00 -11.85 3.13
CA LYS A 153 1.45 -12.18 1.78
C LYS A 153 0.44 -13.06 1.07
N GLY A 154 0.03 -12.67 -0.13
CA GLY A 154 -0.48 -13.59 -1.14
C GLY A 154 0.57 -13.82 -2.22
N THR A 155 0.76 -15.05 -2.68
CA THR A 155 1.67 -15.30 -3.79
C THR A 155 1.02 -14.93 -5.11
N GLY A 156 -0.26 -15.25 -5.31
CA GLY A 156 -1.07 -14.79 -6.43
C GLY A 156 -1.75 -13.44 -6.17
N THR A 157 -2.81 -13.14 -6.93
CA THR A 157 -3.59 -11.90 -6.75
C THR A 157 -4.11 -11.78 -5.33
N THR A 158 -3.90 -10.61 -4.73
CA THR A 158 -4.32 -10.28 -3.37
C THR A 158 -5.33 -9.13 -3.40
N THR A 159 -6.52 -9.36 -2.84
CA THR A 159 -7.60 -8.38 -2.75
C THR A 159 -8.02 -8.19 -1.29
N VAL A 160 -8.06 -6.93 -0.86
CA VAL A 160 -8.43 -6.55 0.51
C VAL A 160 -9.56 -5.53 0.47
N THR A 161 -10.60 -5.80 1.25
CA THR A 161 -11.58 -4.80 1.66
C THR A 161 -11.51 -4.65 3.18
N GLY A 162 -11.19 -3.45 3.66
CA GLY A 162 -10.86 -3.20 5.06
C GLY A 162 -11.31 -1.85 5.59
N GLY A 163 -11.18 -1.67 6.91
CA GLY A 163 -11.22 -0.39 7.62
C GLY A 163 -9.89 0.35 7.51
N GLU A 164 -9.30 0.75 8.64
CA GLU A 164 -7.94 1.32 8.65
C GLU A 164 -6.88 0.23 8.48
N LEU A 165 -5.89 0.45 7.61
CA LEU A 165 -4.71 -0.40 7.47
C LEU A 165 -3.52 0.24 8.20
N LYS A 166 -3.09 -0.40 9.28
CA LYS A 166 -1.88 -0.08 10.05
C LYS A 166 -0.78 -1.07 9.65
N ASN A 167 0.13 -0.64 8.77
CA ASN A 167 1.24 -1.44 8.25
C ASN A 167 2.61 -0.90 8.67
N GLN A 168 2.70 -0.25 9.83
CA GLN A 168 3.94 0.41 10.25
C GLN A 168 5.03 -0.63 10.52
N GLY A 169 6.17 -0.50 9.85
CA GLY A 169 7.24 -1.51 9.87
C GLY A 169 6.83 -2.91 9.36
N GLY A 170 5.61 -3.06 8.86
CA GLY A 170 5.04 -4.33 8.37
C GLY A 170 5.32 -4.57 6.89
N THR A 171 5.06 -5.79 6.44
CA THR A 171 5.04 -6.13 5.00
C THR A 171 3.65 -6.60 4.60
N PHE A 172 3.12 -6.00 3.55
CA PHE A 172 1.92 -6.44 2.85
C PHE A 172 2.25 -6.63 1.37
N ALA A 173 2.21 -7.86 0.86
CA ALA A 173 2.70 -8.14 -0.48
C ALA A 173 1.82 -9.08 -1.31
N SER A 174 1.82 -8.83 -2.61
CA SER A 174 1.42 -9.78 -3.66
C SER A 174 2.67 -10.18 -4.45
N GLU A 175 3.13 -11.42 -4.31
CA GLU A 175 4.46 -11.85 -4.77
C GLU A 175 4.59 -12.02 -6.28
N THR A 176 3.51 -12.45 -6.95
CA THR A 176 3.48 -12.67 -8.41
C THR A 176 2.27 -12.01 -9.08
N GLY A 177 1.21 -11.70 -8.32
CA GLY A 177 -0.03 -11.12 -8.82
C GLY A 177 -0.19 -9.63 -8.50
N ALA A 178 -1.37 -9.09 -8.81
CA ALA A 178 -1.75 -7.74 -8.44
C ALA A 178 -2.15 -7.62 -6.95
N LEU A 179 -1.92 -6.44 -6.37
CA LEU A 179 -2.37 -6.08 -5.03
C LEU A 179 -3.47 -5.01 -5.12
N THR A 180 -4.67 -5.34 -4.66
CA THR A 180 -5.78 -4.37 -4.54
C THR A 180 -6.16 -4.16 -3.08
N LEU A 181 -6.05 -2.92 -2.61
CA LEU A 181 -6.38 -2.49 -1.26
C LEU A 181 -7.50 -1.45 -1.33
N LYS A 182 -8.71 -1.83 -0.89
CA LYS A 182 -9.83 -0.92 -0.67
C LYS A 182 -10.04 -0.78 0.82
N VAL A 183 -9.52 0.31 1.39
CA VAL A 183 -9.48 0.56 2.84
C VAL A 183 -10.02 1.96 3.13
N ASN A 184 -10.25 2.31 4.39
CA ASN A 184 -10.74 3.64 4.79
C ASN A 184 -9.61 4.63 5.08
N LYS A 185 -8.42 4.12 5.41
CA LYS A 185 -7.22 4.89 5.73
C LYS A 185 -6.03 3.94 5.72
N THR A 186 -4.85 4.46 5.40
CA THR A 186 -3.62 3.67 5.41
C THR A 186 -2.50 4.40 6.10
N ASP A 187 -1.79 3.69 6.96
CA ASP A 187 -0.49 4.10 7.49
C ASP A 187 0.54 3.01 7.20
N ASN A 188 1.47 3.35 6.31
CA ASN A 188 2.59 2.53 5.86
C ASN A 188 3.94 3.13 6.31
N SER A 189 3.97 3.84 7.45
CA SER A 189 5.21 4.41 8.00
C SER A 189 6.26 3.32 8.25
N ASP A 190 7.46 3.46 7.68
CA ASP A 190 8.54 2.44 7.72
C ASP A 190 8.12 1.05 7.16
N GLY A 191 6.93 0.92 6.58
CA GLY A 191 6.34 -0.32 6.10
C GLY A 191 6.55 -0.55 4.61
N LEU A 192 6.14 -1.71 4.13
CA LEU A 192 6.20 -2.10 2.72
C LEU A 192 4.82 -2.56 2.23
N LEU A 193 4.30 -1.90 1.20
CA LEU A 193 3.23 -2.39 0.33
C LEU A 193 3.85 -2.75 -1.02
N GLN A 194 3.78 -4.02 -1.43
CA GLN A 194 4.47 -4.51 -2.63
C GLN A 194 3.56 -5.32 -3.55
N SER A 195 3.73 -5.13 -4.85
CA SER A 195 3.07 -5.93 -5.90
C SER A 195 4.04 -6.28 -7.03
N ALA A 196 4.02 -7.54 -7.49
CA ALA A 196 4.67 -7.92 -8.75
C ALA A 196 3.76 -7.67 -9.98
N GLY A 197 2.45 -7.59 -9.78
CA GLY A 197 1.48 -7.08 -10.77
C GLY A 197 1.16 -5.61 -10.53
N ASP A 198 -0.04 -5.17 -10.92
CA ASP A 198 -0.51 -3.82 -10.63
C ASP A 198 -0.86 -3.64 -9.14
N LEU A 199 -0.63 -2.43 -8.61
CA LEU A 199 -1.00 -2.04 -7.25
C LEU A 199 -2.09 -0.98 -7.30
N ILE A 200 -3.25 -1.28 -6.72
CA ILE A 200 -4.35 -0.34 -6.55
C ILE A 200 -4.57 -0.13 -5.05
N LEU A 201 -4.51 1.12 -4.60
CA LEU A 201 -4.83 1.50 -3.23
C LEU A 201 -5.85 2.64 -3.25
N ASN A 202 -7.01 2.40 -2.68
CA ASN A 202 -8.08 3.38 -2.53
C ASN A 202 -8.44 3.50 -1.05
N THR A 203 -8.23 4.67 -0.46
CA THR A 203 -8.55 4.92 0.97
C THR A 203 -9.99 5.41 1.18
N GLN A 204 -10.86 5.35 0.17
CA GLN A 204 -12.29 5.71 0.26
C GLN A 204 -12.54 7.10 0.87
N GLY A 205 -11.67 8.07 0.58
CA GLY A 205 -11.75 9.44 1.11
C GLY A 205 -11.00 9.67 2.43
N GLY A 206 -10.29 8.67 2.95
CA GLY A 206 -9.33 8.88 4.05
C GLY A 206 -7.93 9.25 3.58
N LEU A 207 -7.02 9.37 4.54
CA LEU A 207 -5.62 9.74 4.30
C LEU A 207 -4.75 8.51 4.01
N LEU A 208 -3.68 8.74 3.26
CA LEU A 208 -2.57 7.81 3.07
C LEU A 208 -1.29 8.39 3.69
N THR A 209 -0.75 7.73 4.70
CA THR A 209 0.57 8.02 5.25
C THR A 209 1.57 6.97 4.77
N ASN A 210 2.66 7.39 4.13
CA ASN A 210 3.75 6.56 3.63
C ASN A 210 5.08 7.28 3.88
N ILE A 211 5.45 7.39 5.15
CA ILE A 211 6.64 8.15 5.57
C ILE A 211 7.80 7.23 5.96
N ASN A 212 9.01 7.79 5.98
CA ASN A 212 10.22 7.12 6.48
C ASN A 212 10.50 5.74 5.84
N SER A 213 10.19 5.57 4.56
CA SER A 213 10.29 4.25 3.89
C SER A 213 11.69 3.63 3.88
N GLY A 214 12.74 4.37 4.22
CA GLY A 214 14.13 3.90 4.16
C GLY A 214 14.48 3.38 2.76
N LYS A 215 15.26 2.29 2.70
CA LYS A 215 15.66 1.63 1.43
C LYS A 215 14.74 0.48 1.03
N THR A 216 14.07 -0.14 2.00
CA THR A 216 13.34 -1.41 1.84
C THR A 216 11.82 -1.27 1.98
N GLY A 217 11.33 -0.13 2.45
CA GLY A 217 9.90 0.17 2.57
C GLY A 217 9.38 1.02 1.42
N GLY A 218 8.12 1.42 1.57
CA GLY A 218 7.37 2.25 0.63
C GLY A 218 6.21 1.52 -0.02
N ILE A 219 5.68 2.12 -1.07
CA ILE A 219 4.63 1.56 -1.93
C ILE A 219 5.27 1.29 -3.29
N ILE A 220 5.42 0.02 -3.64
CA ILE A 220 6.25 -0.41 -4.78
C ILE A 220 5.48 -1.42 -5.63
N SER A 221 5.54 -1.24 -6.94
CA SER A 221 4.92 -2.16 -7.90
C SER A 221 5.83 -2.39 -9.11
N GLU A 222 5.98 -3.64 -9.53
CA GLU A 222 6.57 -4.00 -10.83
C GLU A 222 5.58 -3.71 -12.00
N GLY A 223 4.30 -3.50 -11.68
CA GLY A 223 3.26 -3.09 -12.60
C GLY A 223 2.95 -1.60 -12.54
N ASN A 224 1.69 -1.27 -12.86
CA ASN A 224 1.15 0.05 -12.64
C ASN A 224 0.88 0.29 -11.15
N VAL A 225 0.79 1.55 -10.76
CA VAL A 225 0.32 1.97 -9.44
C VAL A 225 -0.80 2.99 -9.60
N SER A 226 -1.91 2.78 -8.92
CA SER A 226 -2.99 3.76 -8.79
C SER A 226 -3.30 3.97 -7.32
N LEU A 227 -2.98 5.15 -6.79
CA LEU A 227 -3.29 5.54 -5.41
C LEU A 227 -4.33 6.65 -5.42
N THR A 228 -5.46 6.44 -4.72
CA THR A 228 -6.50 7.44 -4.53
C THR A 228 -6.75 7.65 -3.04
N ALA A 229 -6.58 8.89 -2.58
CA ALA A 229 -6.80 9.29 -1.21
C ALA A 229 -7.22 10.76 -1.11
N GLN A 230 -7.82 11.15 0.02
CA GLN A 230 -8.13 12.57 0.28
C GLN A 230 -6.87 13.40 0.58
N GLY A 231 -5.72 12.75 0.75
CA GLY A 231 -4.40 13.35 0.91
C GLY A 231 -3.36 12.26 1.04
N ILE A 232 -2.14 12.52 0.56
CA ILE A 232 -1.04 11.56 0.54
C ILE A 232 0.18 12.21 1.21
N ASN A 233 0.64 11.66 2.32
CA ASN A 233 1.89 12.06 2.94
C ASN A 233 3.00 11.05 2.60
N ASN A 234 3.94 11.46 1.76
CA ASN A 234 5.13 10.72 1.34
C ASN A 234 6.44 11.38 1.83
N GLU A 235 6.42 12.04 3.00
CA GLU A 235 7.62 12.63 3.60
C GLU A 235 8.68 11.57 3.94
N ALA A 236 9.90 11.75 3.41
CA ALA A 236 10.97 10.75 3.45
C ALA A 236 10.48 9.34 2.99
N GLY A 237 9.44 9.33 2.18
CA GLY A 237 8.73 8.14 1.73
C GLY A 237 9.13 7.73 0.32
N ARG A 238 8.71 6.53 -0.09
CA ARG A 238 8.95 6.00 -1.43
C ARG A 238 7.65 5.50 -2.06
N ILE A 239 7.30 6.06 -3.22
CA ILE A 239 6.23 5.54 -4.09
C ILE A 239 6.84 5.27 -5.46
N ARG A 240 6.73 4.04 -5.95
CA ARG A 240 7.34 3.61 -7.20
C ARG A 240 6.45 2.68 -8.02
N ALA A 241 6.35 2.96 -9.32
CA ALA A 241 5.85 2.03 -10.33
C ALA A 241 6.91 1.73 -11.39
N ASP A 242 7.04 0.47 -11.81
CA ASP A 242 7.87 0.09 -12.95
C ASP A 242 7.11 0.21 -14.29
N LYS A 243 5.80 0.46 -14.25
CA LYS A 243 5.00 0.94 -15.38
C LYS A 243 4.48 2.34 -15.08
N ASN A 244 3.18 2.60 -15.25
CA ASN A 244 2.60 3.92 -15.04
C ASN A 244 2.21 4.12 -13.56
N LEU A 245 2.34 5.35 -13.08
CA LEU A 245 1.95 5.75 -11.73
C LEU A 245 0.90 6.86 -11.81
N THR A 246 -0.23 6.65 -11.14
CA THR A 246 -1.28 7.65 -10.95
C THR A 246 -1.44 7.91 -9.46
N LEU A 247 -1.32 9.17 -9.07
CA LEU A 247 -1.60 9.67 -7.73
C LEU A 247 -2.76 10.64 -7.78
N ASP A 248 -3.85 10.30 -7.11
CA ASP A 248 -5.01 11.16 -6.93
C ASP A 248 -5.17 11.48 -5.45
N GLY A 249 -4.67 12.65 -5.05
CA GLY A 249 -4.87 13.25 -3.73
C GLY A 249 -6.22 13.97 -3.59
N GLN A 250 -7.10 13.84 -4.59
CA GLN A 250 -8.39 14.51 -4.68
C GLN A 250 -8.24 16.02 -4.44
N LYS A 251 -8.97 16.57 -3.47
CA LYS A 251 -8.91 17.99 -3.10
C LYS A 251 -7.91 18.29 -1.98
N GLY A 252 -7.17 17.31 -1.47
CA GLY A 252 -6.23 17.54 -0.37
C GLY A 252 -4.78 17.63 -0.83
N THR A 253 -3.89 17.65 0.16
CA THR A 253 -2.45 17.83 -0.06
C THR A 253 -1.78 16.51 -0.39
N ILE A 254 -0.90 16.55 -1.38
CA ILE A 254 0.16 15.55 -1.55
C ILE A 254 1.46 16.16 -1.01
N THR A 255 2.01 15.58 0.04
CA THR A 255 3.31 15.95 0.61
C THR A 255 4.36 14.94 0.14
N ASN A 256 5.45 15.42 -0.45
CA ASN A 256 6.57 14.62 -0.93
C ASN A 256 7.89 15.31 -0.55
N ARG A 257 8.11 15.44 0.76
CA ARG A 257 9.26 16.17 1.31
C ARG A 257 10.45 15.28 1.61
N ASN A 258 11.61 15.90 1.77
CA ASN A 258 12.80 15.28 2.39
C ASN A 258 13.23 13.97 1.72
N SER A 259 13.08 13.87 0.39
CA SER A 259 13.35 12.65 -0.37
C SER A 259 14.85 12.41 -0.52
N GLN A 260 15.35 11.36 0.13
CA GLN A 260 16.71 10.86 -0.07
C GLN A 260 16.88 10.20 -1.46
N PRO A 261 18.10 9.81 -1.87
CA PRO A 261 18.28 8.93 -3.02
C PRO A 261 17.38 7.69 -2.91
N GLU A 262 16.76 7.29 -4.03
CA GLU A 262 15.78 6.19 -4.11
C GLU A 262 14.41 6.42 -3.43
N GLN A 263 14.23 7.54 -2.71
CA GLN A 263 12.95 8.00 -2.17
C GLN A 263 12.30 9.04 -3.08
N GLY A 264 11.08 9.42 -2.72
CA GLY A 264 10.18 10.29 -3.47
C GLY A 264 9.15 9.51 -4.28
N ILE A 265 8.60 10.18 -5.29
CA ILE A 265 7.59 9.64 -6.19
C ILE A 265 8.26 9.35 -7.53
N SER A 266 8.18 8.12 -8.02
CA SER A 266 8.85 7.73 -9.26
C SER A 266 8.08 6.74 -10.12
N SER A 267 8.23 6.88 -11.44
CA SER A 267 7.63 6.00 -12.45
C SER A 267 8.63 5.66 -13.53
N LEU A 268 8.76 4.39 -13.92
CA LEU A 268 9.49 4.00 -15.13
C LEU A 268 8.64 4.16 -16.42
N GLY A 269 7.35 4.42 -16.27
CA GLY A 269 6.44 4.83 -17.32
C GLY A 269 6.03 6.29 -17.18
N GLU A 270 4.76 6.54 -17.43
CA GLU A 270 4.13 7.85 -17.24
C GLU A 270 3.79 8.06 -15.75
N LEU A 271 3.76 9.33 -15.34
CA LEU A 271 3.39 9.74 -13.99
C LEU A 271 2.34 10.84 -14.08
N THR A 272 1.18 10.59 -13.48
CA THR A 272 0.12 11.59 -13.35
C THR A 272 -0.13 11.87 -11.87
N ILE A 273 -0.14 13.15 -11.50
CA ILE A 273 -0.43 13.63 -10.14
C ILE A 273 -1.62 14.59 -10.21
N THR A 274 -2.66 14.34 -9.42
CA THR A 274 -3.79 15.24 -9.21
C THR A 274 -3.91 15.55 -7.72
N ALA A 275 -3.99 16.83 -7.35
CA ALA A 275 -4.08 17.24 -5.95
C ALA A 275 -4.82 18.57 -5.73
N GLY A 276 -5.20 18.82 -4.47
CA GLY A 276 -5.56 20.13 -3.96
C GLY A 276 -4.34 21.05 -3.91
N THR A 277 -3.29 20.60 -3.24
CA THR A 277 -1.97 21.25 -3.23
C THR A 277 -0.87 20.19 -3.31
N LEU A 278 0.29 20.55 -3.85
CA LEU A 278 1.45 19.66 -3.90
C LEU A 278 2.63 20.32 -3.23
N ASP A 279 3.21 19.61 -2.28
CA ASP A 279 4.32 20.08 -1.48
C ASP A 279 5.51 19.14 -1.68
N ASN A 280 6.42 19.55 -2.56
CA ASN A 280 7.59 18.82 -3.01
C ASN A 280 8.89 19.45 -2.49
N GLN A 281 8.87 20.10 -1.32
CA GLN A 281 10.06 20.73 -0.75
C GLN A 281 11.15 19.70 -0.44
N LEU A 282 12.38 19.91 -0.92
CA LEU A 282 13.47 18.91 -0.83
C LEU A 282 13.04 17.52 -1.37
N GLY A 283 12.03 17.52 -2.24
CA GLY A 283 11.34 16.35 -2.76
C GLY A 283 11.82 15.93 -4.14
N ARG A 284 11.41 14.74 -4.54
CA ARG A 284 11.72 14.17 -5.87
C ARG A 284 10.47 13.58 -6.50
N VAL A 285 10.10 14.09 -7.66
CA VAL A 285 9.06 13.55 -8.55
C VAL A 285 9.71 13.26 -9.90
N ILE A 286 9.76 12.00 -10.30
CA ILE A 286 10.51 11.59 -11.49
C ILE A 286 9.68 10.63 -12.34
N ALA A 287 9.37 11.04 -13.57
CA ALA A 287 8.82 10.16 -14.59
C ALA A 287 9.91 9.81 -15.60
N ASN A 288 10.03 8.54 -15.95
CA ASN A 288 10.91 8.13 -17.03
C ASN A 288 10.32 8.53 -18.39
N LYS A 289 9.00 8.44 -18.57
CA LYS A 289 8.27 8.98 -19.72
C LYS A 289 7.61 10.31 -19.31
N GLN A 290 6.34 10.48 -19.63
CA GLN A 290 5.57 11.70 -19.40
C GLN A 290 5.36 12.00 -17.91
N LEU A 291 5.48 13.28 -17.53
CA LEU A 291 5.04 13.78 -16.22
C LEU A 291 3.90 14.79 -16.40
N ASN A 292 2.72 14.45 -15.89
CA ASN A 292 1.54 15.31 -15.83
C ASN A 292 1.23 15.67 -14.38
N VAL A 293 1.18 16.96 -14.06
CA VAL A 293 0.86 17.45 -12.72
C VAL A 293 -0.31 18.43 -12.81
N THR A 294 -1.38 18.13 -12.09
CA THR A 294 -2.54 19.01 -11.95
C THR A 294 -2.77 19.30 -10.47
N SER A 295 -2.66 20.57 -10.07
CA SER A 295 -2.96 21.05 -8.73
C SER A 295 -4.00 22.15 -8.82
N THR A 296 -5.06 22.07 -8.02
CA THR A 296 -6.08 23.14 -7.99
C THR A 296 -5.63 24.36 -7.17
N GLY A 297 -4.65 24.18 -6.30
CA GLY A 297 -4.00 25.21 -5.50
C GLY A 297 -2.49 25.23 -5.72
N ALA A 298 -1.76 25.72 -4.72
CA ALA A 298 -0.33 25.95 -4.84
C ALA A 298 0.50 24.65 -4.98
N ILE A 299 1.59 24.78 -5.73
CA ILE A 299 2.68 23.81 -5.76
C ILE A 299 3.94 24.46 -5.17
N ASP A 300 4.52 23.82 -4.17
CA ASP A 300 5.82 24.21 -3.60
C ASP A 300 6.89 23.18 -3.97
N ASN A 301 7.78 23.58 -4.88
CA ASN A 301 8.93 22.80 -5.34
C ASN A 301 10.25 23.39 -4.82
N THR A 302 10.24 24.08 -3.67
CA THR A 302 11.45 24.71 -3.11
C THR A 302 12.52 23.67 -2.81
N SER A 303 13.72 23.83 -3.39
CA SER A 303 14.79 22.81 -3.33
C SER A 303 14.38 21.41 -3.83
N GLY A 304 13.24 21.30 -4.50
CA GLY A 304 12.64 20.08 -4.99
C GLY A 304 12.95 19.83 -6.47
N LYS A 305 12.58 18.65 -6.95
CA LYS A 305 12.74 18.25 -8.35
C LYS A 305 11.45 17.64 -8.91
N MET A 306 11.03 18.12 -10.07
CA MET A 306 10.01 17.49 -10.92
C MET A 306 10.58 17.29 -12.32
N VAL A 307 10.77 16.04 -12.72
CA VAL A 307 11.54 15.69 -13.93
C VAL A 307 10.84 14.65 -14.78
N SER A 308 10.66 14.97 -16.07
CA SER A 308 10.36 14.02 -17.14
C SER A 308 11.65 13.68 -17.89
N GLN A 309 12.07 12.41 -17.87
CA GLN A 309 13.39 12.02 -18.38
C GLN A 309 13.45 11.86 -19.90
N ASN A 310 12.35 11.43 -20.53
CA ASN A 310 12.35 11.10 -21.96
C ASN A 310 11.19 11.73 -22.76
N GLN A 311 10.20 12.37 -22.11
CA GLN A 311 9.05 12.94 -22.79
C GLN A 311 8.75 14.36 -22.29
N GLN A 312 7.49 14.82 -22.38
CA GLN A 312 7.12 16.18 -22.02
C GLN A 312 6.89 16.29 -20.49
N LEU A 313 6.86 17.52 -19.98
CA LEU A 313 6.37 17.84 -18.64
C LEU A 313 5.20 18.81 -18.83
N THR A 314 4.04 18.45 -18.31
CA THR A 314 2.84 19.30 -18.34
C THR A 314 2.40 19.59 -16.91
N MET A 315 2.27 20.87 -16.57
CA MET A 315 1.85 21.32 -15.26
C MET A 315 0.72 22.33 -15.36
N ASN A 316 -0.37 22.05 -14.66
CA ASN A 316 -1.51 22.94 -14.47
C ASN A 316 -1.67 23.18 -12.97
N THR A 317 -1.51 24.42 -12.52
CA THR A 317 -1.40 24.73 -11.08
C THR A 317 -2.04 26.08 -10.73
N GLY A 318 -2.24 26.34 -9.44
CA GLY A 318 -2.34 27.70 -8.92
C GLY A 318 -0.96 28.34 -8.81
N GLU A 319 -0.66 29.03 -7.69
CA GLU A 319 0.68 29.55 -7.44
C GLU A 319 1.74 28.44 -7.50
N LEU A 320 2.91 28.76 -8.05
CA LEU A 320 4.03 27.82 -8.14
C LEU A 320 5.29 28.46 -7.59
N ASN A 321 5.86 27.84 -6.55
CA ASN A 321 7.16 28.19 -6.01
C ASN A 321 8.20 27.16 -6.45
N ASN A 322 9.19 27.59 -7.23
CA ASN A 322 10.33 26.80 -7.71
C ASN A 322 11.67 27.40 -7.23
N THR A 323 11.71 28.05 -6.06
CA THR A 323 12.95 28.61 -5.49
C THR A 323 13.98 27.51 -5.23
N SER A 324 15.18 27.65 -5.81
CA SER A 324 16.21 26.61 -5.80
C SER A 324 15.69 25.24 -6.26
N GLY A 325 14.61 25.21 -7.05
CA GLY A 325 13.94 24.00 -7.51
C GLY A 325 14.25 23.69 -8.97
N LEU A 326 14.06 22.44 -9.38
CA LEU A 326 14.21 22.01 -10.78
C LEU A 326 12.87 21.53 -11.36
N LEU A 327 12.46 22.15 -12.45
CA LEU A 327 11.42 21.66 -13.36
C LEU A 327 12.08 21.32 -14.68
N LYS A 328 12.07 20.05 -15.07
CA LYS A 328 12.79 19.61 -16.27
C LYS A 328 11.97 18.67 -17.14
N SER A 329 12.01 18.94 -18.44
CA SER A 329 11.53 18.06 -19.48
C SER A 329 12.67 17.66 -20.42
N LYS A 330 12.57 16.47 -21.02
CA LYS A 330 13.47 16.09 -22.13
C LYS A 330 12.97 16.59 -23.48
N THR A 331 11.66 16.72 -23.63
CA THR A 331 11.03 17.31 -24.82
C THR A 331 10.38 18.62 -24.40
N THR A 332 9.11 18.84 -24.74
CA THR A 332 8.37 20.05 -24.41
C THR A 332 8.12 20.21 -22.92
N LEU A 333 8.18 21.43 -22.41
CA LEU A 333 7.68 21.78 -21.08
C LEU A 333 6.52 22.75 -21.25
N SER A 334 5.35 22.39 -20.75
CA SER A 334 4.17 23.25 -20.70
C SER A 334 3.78 23.50 -19.25
N LEU A 335 3.71 24.77 -18.86
CA LEU A 335 3.36 25.21 -17.51
C LEU A 335 2.30 26.30 -17.59
N ASN A 336 1.16 26.06 -16.96
CA ASN A 336 0.10 27.03 -16.79
C ASN A 336 -0.24 27.20 -15.31
N THR A 337 -0.14 28.43 -14.81
CA THR A 337 -0.54 28.81 -13.43
C THR A 337 -1.92 29.47 -13.37
N HIS A 338 -2.65 29.51 -14.49
CA HIS A 338 -3.98 30.12 -14.64
C HIS A 338 -4.03 31.57 -14.17
N GLY A 339 -2.98 32.34 -14.49
CA GLY A 339 -2.86 33.75 -14.11
C GLY A 339 -2.39 33.97 -12.66
N GLN A 340 -1.95 32.93 -11.95
CA GLN A 340 -1.32 33.06 -10.62
C GLN A 340 0.18 33.34 -10.71
N LYS A 341 0.84 33.51 -9.56
CA LYS A 341 2.27 33.81 -9.49
C LYS A 341 3.13 32.56 -9.70
N LEU A 342 4.18 32.73 -10.51
CA LEU A 342 5.30 31.81 -10.64
C LEU A 342 6.56 32.43 -10.03
N THR A 343 7.09 31.81 -8.99
CA THR A 343 8.41 32.15 -8.41
C THR A 343 9.43 31.12 -8.90
N ASN A 344 10.43 31.54 -9.66
CA ASN A 344 11.52 30.71 -10.17
C ASN A 344 12.87 31.36 -9.86
N THR A 345 13.26 31.35 -8.59
CA THR A 345 14.41 32.11 -8.10
C THR A 345 15.55 31.21 -7.62
N GLN A 346 16.76 31.77 -7.53
CA GLN A 346 17.94 31.10 -6.95
C GLN A 346 18.30 29.77 -7.65
N SER A 347 18.23 29.73 -8.97
CA SER A 347 18.38 28.49 -9.75
C SER A 347 19.84 28.04 -9.91
N GLY A 348 20.80 28.96 -9.81
CA GLY A 348 22.20 28.68 -10.14
C GLY A 348 22.35 28.03 -11.54
N ASN A 349 23.37 27.19 -11.71
CA ASN A 349 23.72 26.65 -13.03
C ASN A 349 22.94 25.40 -13.44
N ASP A 350 22.30 24.69 -12.50
CA ASP A 350 21.71 23.36 -12.74
C ASP A 350 20.21 23.24 -12.43
N LEU A 351 19.62 24.27 -11.82
CA LEU A 351 18.20 24.28 -11.43
C LEU A 351 17.40 25.25 -12.32
N GLY A 352 16.17 25.56 -11.92
CA GLY A 352 15.23 26.40 -12.66
C GLY A 352 14.27 25.60 -13.53
N ILE A 353 13.72 26.26 -14.56
CA ILE A 353 12.79 25.68 -15.53
C ILE A 353 13.57 25.36 -16.80
N ARG A 354 13.58 24.09 -17.22
CA ARG A 354 14.39 23.61 -18.35
C ARG A 354 13.61 22.72 -19.29
N SER A 355 13.42 23.18 -20.52
CA SER A 355 12.87 22.38 -21.61
C SER A 355 13.97 21.84 -22.53
N GLY A 356 13.83 20.59 -22.96
CA GLY A 356 14.72 19.98 -23.95
C GLY A 356 14.23 20.14 -25.40
N SER A 357 13.04 20.69 -25.59
CA SER A 357 12.48 21.15 -26.87
C SER A 357 11.75 22.47 -26.60
N ASP A 358 10.46 22.59 -26.94
CA ASP A 358 9.73 23.85 -26.81
C ASP A 358 9.31 24.11 -25.35
N LEU A 359 9.16 25.39 -25.01
CA LEU A 359 8.70 25.84 -23.71
C LEU A 359 7.48 26.73 -23.88
N THR A 360 6.39 26.37 -23.21
CA THR A 360 5.22 27.24 -23.04
C THR A 360 5.01 27.51 -21.57
N LEU A 361 5.04 28.78 -21.20
CA LEU A 361 4.87 29.24 -19.82
C LEU A 361 3.79 30.32 -19.78
N GLU A 362 2.70 30.05 -19.09
CA GLU A 362 1.60 30.99 -18.88
C GLU A 362 1.42 31.27 -17.38
N ALA A 363 1.60 32.53 -16.98
CA ALA A 363 1.41 32.96 -15.60
C ALA A 363 0.87 34.38 -15.50
N GLY A 364 0.39 34.77 -14.32
CA GLY A 364 0.03 36.16 -14.05
C GLY A 364 1.28 37.01 -13.85
N GLU A 365 2.12 36.57 -12.93
CA GLU A 365 3.39 37.19 -12.61
C GLU A 365 4.50 36.14 -12.62
N ILE A 366 5.67 36.50 -13.16
CA ILE A 366 6.85 35.66 -13.15
C ILE A 366 7.96 36.40 -12.43
N ASP A 367 8.44 35.81 -11.33
CA ASP A 367 9.64 36.24 -10.63
C ASP A 367 10.77 35.25 -10.94
N ASN A 368 11.65 35.62 -11.88
CA ASN A 368 12.85 34.87 -12.26
C ASN A 368 14.12 35.48 -11.63
N THR A 369 14.03 36.09 -10.44
CA THR A 369 15.20 36.73 -9.80
C THR A 369 16.29 35.72 -9.43
N ALA A 370 17.52 35.92 -9.93
CA ALA A 370 18.62 34.94 -9.85
C ALA A 370 18.17 33.53 -10.31
N GLY A 371 17.20 33.51 -11.21
CA GLY A 371 16.51 32.33 -11.70
C GLY A 371 17.19 31.78 -12.95
N LYS A 372 16.48 30.87 -13.62
CA LYS A 372 16.85 30.38 -14.96
C LYS A 372 15.62 29.76 -15.61
N ILE A 373 15.29 30.26 -16.79
CA ILE A 373 14.29 29.70 -17.70
C ILE A 373 15.01 29.39 -19.01
N ASP A 374 15.11 28.11 -19.36
CA ASP A 374 15.95 27.62 -20.46
C ASP A 374 15.16 26.64 -21.34
N SER A 375 15.39 26.72 -22.64
CA SER A 375 14.69 25.95 -23.66
C SER A 375 15.62 25.69 -24.85
N GLN A 376 15.53 24.51 -25.45
CA GLN A 376 16.30 24.16 -26.64
C GLN A 376 15.49 24.30 -27.94
N GLY A 377 14.21 24.70 -27.82
CA GLY A 377 13.28 24.92 -28.93
C GLY A 377 12.58 26.27 -28.83
N GLU A 378 11.39 26.37 -29.42
CA GLU A 378 10.60 27.59 -29.38
C GLU A 378 10.18 27.91 -27.95
N THR A 379 10.21 29.19 -27.56
CA THR A 379 9.81 29.61 -26.22
C THR A 379 8.70 30.65 -26.30
N THR A 380 7.55 30.31 -25.75
CA THR A 380 6.43 31.22 -25.54
C THR A 380 6.26 31.47 -24.05
N LEU A 381 6.39 32.73 -23.63
CA LEU A 381 6.19 33.18 -22.26
C LEU A 381 5.11 34.27 -22.23
N THR A 382 4.04 33.99 -21.52
CA THR A 382 2.90 34.90 -21.36
C THR A 382 2.78 35.28 -19.88
N SER A 383 2.91 36.57 -19.58
CA SER A 383 2.70 37.12 -18.24
C SER A 383 2.23 38.57 -18.28
N GLN A 384 1.61 39.04 -17.20
CA GLN A 384 1.31 40.45 -16.99
C GLN A 384 2.57 41.19 -16.53
N ASN A 385 3.33 40.57 -15.62
CA ASN A 385 4.58 41.09 -15.08
C ASN A 385 5.69 40.02 -15.16
N LEU A 386 6.90 40.43 -15.57
CA LEU A 386 8.11 39.61 -15.52
C LEU A 386 9.22 40.39 -14.82
N ASN A 387 9.69 39.86 -13.69
CA ASN A 387 10.94 40.28 -13.05
C ASN A 387 12.04 39.28 -13.41
N ASN A 388 13.04 39.71 -14.19
CA ASN A 388 14.19 38.90 -14.60
C ASN A 388 15.52 39.46 -14.08
N THR A 389 15.53 39.99 -12.85
CA THR A 389 16.75 40.53 -12.24
C THR A 389 17.76 39.41 -11.99
N ASP A 390 18.97 39.52 -12.54
CA ASP A 390 20.05 38.52 -12.41
C ASP A 390 19.72 37.08 -12.88
N GLY A 391 18.68 36.89 -13.71
CA GLY A 391 18.14 35.58 -14.09
C GLY A 391 18.21 35.18 -15.56
#